data_AF-A0A0R3TAC0-F1
#
_entry.id   AF-A0A0R3TAC0-F1
#
_cell.length_a   1.000
_cell.length_b   1.000
_cell.length_c   1.000
_cell.angle_alpha   90.00
_cell.angle_beta   90.00
_cell.angle_gamma   90.00
#
_symmetry.space_group_name_H-M   'P 1'
#
loop_
_entity.id
_entity.type
_entity.pdbx_description
1 polymer ?
#
loop_
_entity_poly.entity_id
_entity_poly.type
_entity_poly.pdbx_seq_one_letter_code
_entity_poly.pdbx_strand_id
1 'polypeptide(L)'
;MSSSDCVMYGMCSEDQYCIANHPPKSTATDIYKKVCNLDSPEQCCDRTQLTELENKLGLLAMLVRDSTDDPTCYDGLLNIFCEITCSPQQSDLVKILSSDSTKKTVTSIDFRISRPKAQKIFDACAKIDAFFGRAIDYICKEEKCDMQAFFRSLGSPSSKGGQSPYEINFVYEDSATDHVQFTDVDSVDNDEITTTPPPALRKEESPCLTSRFFKRPLWLGMILTFLSLTLVFLLGLAIRWCIERWMEDNAGASAGSYTPPIGCYSKVGATIQFGSTWLFSRQGALVARFPKLTLLITAILLGITCCGFICFRVTTDPVDLWSDPNSRARLEKAYFDEHFGLVYQSSFSSLFFQNLLIS
;
A
#
# COMPACT_ATOMS: atom_id res chain seq x y z
N MET A 1 10.05 -43.13 33.24
CA MET A 1 9.87 -41.71 33.62
C MET A 1 8.95 -41.11 32.57
N SER A 2 7.86 -40.47 33.00
CA SER A 2 6.71 -40.10 32.16
C SER A 2 7.14 -39.19 30.99
N SER A 3 7.27 -39.74 29.77
CA SER A 3 7.58 -39.00 28.54
C SER A 3 6.31 -38.30 28.07
N SER A 4 5.98 -37.20 28.73
CA SER A 4 4.87 -36.35 28.32
C SER A 4 5.40 -35.29 27.39
N ASP A 5 5.48 -35.60 26.10
CA ASP A 5 6.15 -34.72 25.15
C ASP A 5 5.23 -33.56 24.70
N CYS A 6 3.90 -33.73 24.81
CA CYS A 6 2.91 -32.67 24.62
C CYS A 6 2.40 -32.12 25.95
N VAL A 7 2.39 -30.78 26.08
CA VAL A 7 1.89 -30.03 27.25
C VAL A 7 0.54 -29.35 26.99
N MET A 8 0.16 -29.17 25.72
CA MET A 8 -1.12 -28.58 25.30
C MET A 8 -1.73 -29.39 24.17
N TYR A 9 -3.05 -29.57 24.17
CA TYR A 9 -3.75 -30.27 23.09
C TYR A 9 -5.24 -29.93 23.07
N GLY A 10 -5.76 -29.51 21.93
CA GLY A 10 -7.15 -29.09 21.74
C GLY A 10 -7.48 -27.68 22.28
N MET A 11 -8.70 -27.23 21.97
CA MET A 11 -9.26 -25.94 22.39
C MET A 11 -10.24 -26.13 23.55
N CYS A 12 -10.03 -25.43 24.67
CA CYS A 12 -10.90 -25.48 25.86
C CYS A 12 -11.82 -24.26 25.98
N SER A 13 -11.53 -23.20 25.22
CA SER A 13 -12.35 -22.00 25.04
C SER A 13 -12.20 -21.50 23.61
N GLU A 14 -12.91 -20.44 23.20
CA GLU A 14 -12.80 -19.87 21.86
C GLU A 14 -11.35 -19.45 21.53
N ASP A 15 -10.62 -18.93 22.52
CA ASP A 15 -9.27 -18.38 22.33
C ASP A 15 -8.19 -19.07 23.18
N GLN A 16 -8.47 -20.20 23.86
CA GLN A 16 -7.51 -20.79 24.82
C GLN A 16 -7.31 -22.29 24.62
N TYR A 17 -6.04 -22.69 24.59
CA TYR A 17 -5.63 -24.09 24.53
C TYR A 17 -5.86 -24.81 25.86
N CYS A 18 -6.17 -26.10 25.76
CA CYS A 18 -6.29 -26.98 26.93
C CYS A 18 -4.92 -27.42 27.42
N ILE A 19 -4.78 -27.56 28.73
CA ILE A 19 -3.68 -28.31 29.34
C ILE A 19 -3.85 -29.79 28.98
N ALA A 20 -2.79 -30.39 28.47
CA ALA A 20 -2.73 -31.80 28.16
C ALA A 20 -1.39 -32.39 28.60
N ASN A 21 -1.38 -33.70 28.85
CA ASN A 21 -0.16 -34.42 29.16
C ASN A 21 -0.28 -35.79 28.52
N HIS A 22 0.26 -35.93 27.31
CA HIS A 22 0.24 -37.18 26.55
C HIS A 22 1.40 -37.20 25.53
N PRO A 23 1.79 -38.39 25.04
CA PRO A 23 2.76 -38.49 23.94
C PRO A 23 2.18 -37.93 22.63
N PRO A 24 3.03 -37.54 21.66
CA PRO A 24 2.60 -37.01 20.36
C PRO A 24 1.66 -37.99 19.66
N LYS A 25 0.68 -37.45 18.94
CA LYS A 25 -0.27 -38.26 18.17
C LYS A 25 0.18 -38.29 16.72
N SER A 26 0.18 -39.48 16.13
CA SER A 26 0.40 -39.66 14.70
C SER A 26 -0.85 -39.26 13.91
N THR A 27 -1.07 -37.95 13.77
CA THR A 27 -2.23 -37.39 13.05
C THR A 27 -1.71 -36.65 11.83
N ALA A 28 -1.34 -37.40 10.78
CA ALA A 28 -0.96 -36.83 9.49
C ALA A 28 -2.15 -36.05 8.93
N THR A 29 -2.12 -34.74 9.13
CA THR A 29 -3.18 -33.83 8.70
C THR A 29 -2.64 -33.02 7.53
N ASP A 30 -3.27 -33.10 6.36
CA ASP A 30 -2.87 -32.32 5.16
C ASP A 30 -2.76 -30.81 5.46
N ILE A 31 -3.52 -30.33 6.45
CA ILE A 31 -3.52 -28.95 6.94
C ILE A 31 -2.20 -28.58 7.62
N TYR A 32 -1.55 -29.50 8.34
CA TYR A 32 -0.28 -29.22 9.01
C TYR A 32 0.82 -28.90 8.00
N LYS A 33 0.92 -29.69 6.93
CA LYS A 33 1.84 -29.42 5.83
C LYS A 33 1.53 -28.09 5.14
N LYS A 34 0.24 -27.77 4.96
CA LYS A 34 -0.20 -26.50 4.36
C LYS A 34 0.15 -25.28 5.21
N VAL A 35 -0.04 -25.36 6.53
CA VAL A 35 0.11 -24.20 7.43
C VAL A 35 1.54 -24.06 7.92
N CYS A 36 2.18 -25.14 8.38
CA CYS A 36 3.49 -25.08 9.02
C CYS A 36 4.66 -25.49 8.09
N ASN A 37 4.37 -25.97 6.87
CA ASN A 37 5.37 -26.45 5.91
C ASN A 37 6.37 -27.48 6.49
N LEU A 38 5.92 -28.27 7.47
CA LEU A 38 6.69 -29.31 8.14
C LEU A 38 6.05 -30.67 7.84
N ASP A 39 6.86 -31.66 7.47
CA ASP A 39 6.46 -33.07 7.35
C ASP A 39 6.90 -33.82 8.61
N SER A 40 6.10 -33.71 9.69
CA SER A 40 6.26 -34.57 10.87
C SER A 40 5.05 -35.49 11.00
N PRO A 41 5.24 -36.83 11.07
CA PRO A 41 4.14 -37.77 11.29
C PRO A 41 3.53 -37.63 12.68
N GLU A 42 4.32 -37.17 13.66
CA GLU A 42 3.93 -37.00 15.06
C GLU A 42 3.74 -35.52 15.42
N GLN A 43 2.60 -35.19 16.02
CA GLN A 43 2.20 -33.81 16.30
C GLN A 43 1.46 -33.70 17.64
N CYS A 44 1.62 -32.56 18.31
CA CYS A 44 0.96 -32.22 19.57
C CYS A 44 -0.30 -31.34 19.40
N CYS A 45 -0.88 -31.27 18.20
CA CYS A 45 -2.04 -30.42 17.93
C CYS A 45 -3.15 -31.16 17.15
N ASP A 46 -4.36 -30.62 17.21
CA ASP A 46 -5.50 -31.07 16.41
C ASP A 46 -5.85 -30.10 15.27
N ARG A 47 -6.80 -30.50 14.43
CA ARG A 47 -7.26 -29.70 13.27
C ARG A 47 -7.85 -28.35 13.68
N THR A 48 -8.51 -28.29 14.83
CA THR A 48 -9.19 -27.08 15.32
C THR A 48 -8.16 -26.05 15.75
N GLN A 49 -7.13 -26.45 16.49
CA GLN A 49 -6.02 -25.58 16.90
C GLN A 49 -5.26 -25.01 15.69
N LEU A 50 -5.01 -25.84 14.67
CA LEU A 50 -4.34 -25.42 13.43
C LEU A 50 -5.16 -24.39 12.64
N THR A 51 -6.48 -24.62 12.54
CA THR A 51 -7.38 -23.69 11.84
C THR A 51 -7.47 -22.36 12.57
N GLU A 52 -7.55 -22.40 13.91
CA GLU A 52 -7.57 -21.18 14.71
C GLU A 52 -6.24 -20.43 14.62
N LEU A 53 -5.12 -21.15 14.61
CA LEU A 53 -3.80 -20.54 14.42
C LEU A 53 -3.70 -19.82 13.06
N GLU A 54 -4.12 -20.45 11.96
CA GLU A 54 -4.16 -19.83 10.63
C GLU A 54 -5.01 -18.55 10.63
N ASN A 55 -6.19 -18.59 11.26
CA ASN A 55 -7.09 -17.43 11.36
C ASN A 55 -6.48 -16.28 12.16
N LYS A 56 -5.88 -16.56 13.33
CA LYS A 56 -5.27 -15.53 14.19
C LYS A 56 -4.02 -14.90 13.56
N LEU A 57 -3.30 -15.65 12.73
CA LEU A 57 -2.13 -15.14 12.00
C LEU A 57 -2.50 -14.32 10.75
N GLY A 58 -3.78 -14.23 10.38
CA GLY A 58 -4.22 -13.51 9.18
C GLY A 58 -3.80 -12.03 9.13
N LEU A 59 -3.88 -11.31 10.25
CA LEU A 59 -3.42 -9.90 10.31
C LEU A 59 -1.91 -9.80 10.11
N LEU A 60 -1.15 -10.70 10.75
CA LEU A 60 0.30 -10.74 10.61
C LEU A 60 0.70 -11.08 9.17
N ALA A 61 -0.02 -12.00 8.53
CA ALA A 61 0.17 -12.34 7.13
C ALA A 61 -0.05 -11.12 6.23
N MET A 62 -1.13 -10.36 6.43
CA MET A 62 -1.37 -9.14 5.66
C MET A 62 -0.24 -8.10 5.82
N LEU A 63 0.26 -7.91 7.04
CA LEU A 63 1.31 -6.91 7.33
C LEU A 63 2.69 -7.31 6.83
N VAL A 64 3.01 -8.59 6.85
CA VAL A 64 4.37 -9.09 6.70
C VAL A 64 4.55 -9.95 5.46
N ARG A 65 3.62 -10.85 5.16
CA ARG A 65 3.70 -11.74 4.00
C ARG A 65 3.32 -11.03 2.71
N ASP A 66 2.24 -10.26 2.73
CA ASP A 66 1.70 -9.64 1.51
C ASP A 66 2.41 -8.31 1.17
N SER A 67 3.31 -7.84 2.04
CA SER A 67 4.04 -6.57 1.91
C SER A 67 5.48 -6.73 1.38
N THR A 68 6.04 -7.95 1.35
CA THR A 68 7.40 -8.24 0.85
C THR A 68 7.47 -9.58 0.14
N ASP A 69 8.41 -9.73 -0.80
CA ASP A 69 8.72 -11.00 -1.47
C ASP A 69 9.66 -11.91 -0.62
N ASP A 70 10.21 -11.40 0.49
CA ASP A 70 11.08 -12.16 1.39
C ASP A 70 10.26 -12.96 2.43
N PRO A 71 10.23 -14.30 2.36
CA PRO A 71 9.44 -15.11 3.27
C PRO A 71 10.05 -15.19 4.69
N THR A 72 11.30 -14.75 4.89
CA THR A 72 12.07 -14.99 6.13
C THR A 72 11.37 -14.50 7.39
N CYS A 73 10.73 -13.32 7.35
CA CYS A 73 10.04 -12.78 8.53
C CYS A 73 8.76 -13.57 8.84
N TYR A 74 7.88 -13.74 7.84
CA TYR A 74 6.59 -14.42 8.06
C TYR A 74 6.79 -15.89 8.39
N ASP A 75 7.62 -16.61 7.63
CA ASP A 75 7.90 -18.03 7.86
C ASP A 75 8.60 -18.24 9.21
N GLY A 76 9.49 -17.33 9.60
CA GLY A 76 10.13 -17.36 10.90
C GLY A 76 9.13 -17.25 12.06
N LEU A 77 8.19 -16.31 11.97
CA LEU A 77 7.13 -16.13 12.96
C LEU A 77 6.15 -17.31 12.97
N LEU A 78 5.75 -17.77 11.80
CA LEU A 78 4.88 -18.94 11.64
C LEU A 78 5.51 -20.19 12.25
N ASN A 79 6.80 -20.43 12.02
CA ASN A 79 7.53 -21.55 12.59
C ASN A 79 7.55 -21.50 14.13
N ILE A 80 7.73 -20.32 14.73
CA ILE A 80 7.63 -20.16 16.19
C ILE A 80 6.26 -20.61 16.72
N PHE A 81 5.18 -20.14 16.12
CA PHE A 81 3.84 -20.51 16.59
C PHE A 81 3.51 -21.98 16.30
N CYS A 82 4.01 -22.54 15.20
CA CYS A 82 3.94 -23.97 14.90
C CYS A 82 4.72 -24.81 15.92
N GLU A 83 5.91 -24.37 16.34
CA GLU A 83 6.71 -25.03 17.39
C GLU A 83 5.98 -25.00 18.74
N ILE A 84 5.40 -23.85 19.11
CA ILE A 84 4.60 -23.70 20.34
C ILE A 84 3.39 -24.64 20.31
N THR A 85 2.71 -24.76 19.18
CA THR A 85 1.40 -25.42 19.09
C THR A 85 1.49 -26.91 18.79
N CYS A 86 2.38 -27.30 17.88
CA CYS A 86 2.33 -28.61 17.22
C CYS A 86 3.64 -29.42 17.33
N SER A 87 4.74 -28.86 17.86
CA SER A 87 6.02 -29.58 17.96
C SER A 87 5.85 -30.91 18.70
N PRO A 88 6.43 -32.02 18.19
CA PRO A 88 6.40 -33.31 18.90
C PRO A 88 7.19 -33.26 20.22
N GLN A 89 8.13 -32.33 20.37
CA GLN A 89 8.93 -32.10 21.59
C GLN A 89 8.46 -30.83 22.33
N GLN A 90 7.15 -30.60 22.38
CA GLN A 90 6.58 -29.38 22.94
C GLN A 90 7.03 -29.13 24.39
N SER A 91 7.18 -30.19 25.20
CA SER A 91 7.58 -30.10 26.61
C SER A 91 9.00 -29.54 26.84
N ASP A 92 9.89 -29.64 25.86
CA ASP A 92 11.25 -29.10 25.94
C ASP A 92 11.28 -27.58 25.66
N LEU A 93 10.36 -27.13 24.80
CA LEU A 93 10.28 -25.75 24.31
C LEU A 93 9.30 -24.89 25.11
N VAL A 94 8.20 -25.47 25.60
CA VAL A 94 7.08 -24.77 26.24
C VAL A 94 6.89 -25.23 27.68
N LYS A 95 6.84 -24.26 28.61
CA LYS A 95 6.49 -24.48 30.01
C LYS A 95 5.26 -23.68 30.40
N ILE A 96 4.28 -24.34 31.01
CA ILE A 96 3.06 -23.67 31.49
C ILE A 96 3.38 -22.97 32.82
N LEU A 97 3.20 -21.65 32.88
CA LEU A 97 3.39 -20.85 34.09
C LEU A 97 2.11 -20.70 34.90
N SER A 98 0.99 -20.48 34.22
CA SER A 98 -0.30 -20.25 34.87
C SER A 98 -1.42 -20.86 34.03
N SER A 99 -2.44 -21.34 34.74
CA SER A 99 -3.58 -21.99 34.14
C SER A 99 -4.82 -21.83 35.00
N ASP A 100 -5.98 -21.76 34.37
CA ASP A 100 -7.26 -21.83 35.06
C ASP A 100 -7.62 -23.30 35.31
N SER A 101 -7.57 -23.72 36.57
CA SER A 101 -7.88 -25.11 36.96
C SER A 101 -9.35 -25.49 36.72
N THR A 102 -10.27 -24.51 36.69
CA THR A 102 -11.70 -24.78 36.50
C THR A 102 -12.02 -25.07 35.03
N LYS A 103 -11.38 -24.34 34.12
CA LYS A 103 -11.57 -24.49 32.67
C LYS A 103 -10.51 -25.36 32.00
N LYS A 104 -9.45 -25.74 32.73
CA LYS A 104 -8.24 -26.41 32.23
C LYS A 104 -7.59 -25.64 31.06
N THR A 105 -7.71 -24.32 31.05
CA THR A 105 -7.14 -23.46 30.01
C THR A 105 -5.78 -22.92 30.43
N VAL A 106 -4.88 -22.82 29.46
CA VAL A 106 -3.57 -22.19 29.64
C VAL A 106 -3.74 -20.67 29.60
N THR A 107 -3.16 -19.97 30.58
CA THR A 107 -3.22 -18.50 30.65
C THR A 107 -1.86 -17.83 30.45
N SER A 108 -0.78 -18.53 30.78
CA SER A 108 0.58 -18.05 30.54
C SER A 108 1.56 -19.20 30.31
N ILE A 109 2.46 -19.02 29.34
CA ILE A 109 3.55 -19.95 29.03
C ILE A 109 4.90 -19.23 28.93
N ASP A 110 5.97 -19.98 29.18
CA ASP A 110 7.33 -19.67 28.75
C ASP A 110 7.64 -20.47 27.48
N PHE A 111 8.11 -19.80 26.44
CA PHE A 111 8.61 -20.42 25.22
C PHE A 111 10.11 -20.14 25.05
N ARG A 112 10.90 -21.19 24.83
CA ARG A 112 12.35 -21.10 24.66
C ARG A 112 12.72 -20.94 23.20
N ILE A 113 13.54 -19.93 22.91
CA ILE A 113 14.03 -19.63 21.56
C ILE A 113 15.51 -19.25 21.61
N SER A 114 16.29 -19.67 20.61
CA SER A 114 17.69 -19.23 20.53
C SER A 114 17.77 -17.75 20.11
N ARG A 115 18.66 -16.98 20.75
CA ARG A 115 18.93 -15.59 20.36
C ARG A 115 19.24 -15.40 18.86
N PRO A 116 20.10 -16.21 18.21
CA PRO A 116 20.37 -16.02 16.79
C PRO A 116 19.13 -16.24 15.91
N LYS A 117 18.26 -17.20 16.24
CA LYS A 117 16.99 -17.43 15.53
C LYS A 117 16.07 -16.22 15.69
N ALA A 118 15.89 -15.75 16.93
CA ALA A 118 15.07 -14.57 17.23
C ALA A 118 15.57 -13.30 16.52
N GLN A 119 16.89 -13.06 16.53
CA GLN A 119 17.51 -11.90 15.89
C GLN A 119 17.33 -11.94 14.37
N LYS A 120 17.55 -13.10 13.74
CA LYS A 120 17.37 -13.28 12.29
C LYS A 120 15.94 -12.94 11.85
N ILE A 121 14.95 -13.38 12.62
CA ILE A 121 13.54 -13.10 12.36
C ILE A 121 13.28 -11.59 12.50
N PHE A 122 13.71 -11.00 13.62
CA PHE A 122 13.54 -9.56 13.87
C PHE A 122 14.19 -8.70 12.77
N ASP A 123 15.42 -9.01 12.37
CA ASP A 123 16.15 -8.25 11.35
C ASP A 123 15.50 -8.34 9.96
N ALA A 124 14.85 -9.47 9.65
CA ALA A 124 14.04 -9.61 8.44
C ALA A 124 12.77 -8.76 8.54
N CYS A 125 12.07 -8.81 9.67
CA CYS A 125 10.83 -8.07 9.90
C CYS A 125 11.02 -6.55 9.93
N ALA A 126 12.14 -6.08 10.46
CA ALA A 126 12.46 -4.67 10.60
C ALA A 126 12.65 -3.95 9.25
N LYS A 127 12.91 -4.69 8.17
CA LYS A 127 13.14 -4.15 6.80
C LYS A 127 11.86 -4.01 5.99
N ILE A 128 10.72 -4.49 6.49
CA ILE A 128 9.47 -4.54 5.74
C ILE A 128 8.75 -3.20 5.86
N ASP A 129 8.53 -2.55 4.72
CA ASP A 129 7.68 -1.39 4.60
C ASP A 129 6.23 -1.84 4.31
N ALA A 130 5.30 -1.37 5.12
CA ALA A 130 3.85 -1.56 4.98
C ALA A 130 3.17 -0.25 4.50
N PHE A 131 1.86 -0.29 4.27
CA PHE A 131 1.13 0.79 3.58
C PHE A 131 1.18 2.16 4.27
N PHE A 132 1.23 2.26 5.61
CA PHE A 132 1.43 3.53 6.33
C PHE A 132 2.62 3.54 7.32
N GLY A 133 3.73 2.88 6.99
CA GLY A 133 4.92 2.88 7.83
C GLY A 133 5.62 1.53 7.79
N ARG A 134 6.55 1.27 8.71
CA ARG A 134 7.20 -0.04 8.78
C ARG A 134 6.23 -1.05 9.37
N ALA A 135 6.23 -2.29 8.85
CA ALA A 135 5.40 -3.36 9.39
C ALA A 135 5.63 -3.56 10.90
N ILE A 136 6.87 -3.37 11.34
CA ILE A 136 7.25 -3.52 12.74
C ILE A 136 6.61 -2.48 13.67
N ASP A 137 6.27 -1.29 13.18
CA ASP A 137 5.65 -0.22 13.99
C ASP A 137 4.17 -0.53 14.31
N TYR A 138 3.55 -1.44 13.55
CA TYR A 138 2.21 -1.96 13.87
C TYR A 138 2.25 -3.08 14.91
N ILE A 139 3.35 -3.82 14.94
CA ILE A 139 3.55 -4.95 15.85
C ILE A 139 4.06 -4.43 17.21
N CYS A 140 5.08 -3.58 17.18
CA CYS A 140 5.62 -2.89 18.34
C CYS A 140 4.81 -1.63 18.62
N LYS A 141 4.19 -1.57 19.79
CA LYS A 141 3.44 -0.37 20.25
C LYS A 141 4.31 0.65 20.98
N GLU A 142 5.61 0.37 21.12
CA GLU A 142 6.59 1.26 21.76
C GLU A 142 7.37 2.07 20.74
N GLU A 143 7.80 3.29 21.13
CA GLU A 143 8.54 4.23 20.27
C GLU A 143 9.90 3.67 19.80
N LYS A 144 10.49 2.74 20.58
CA LYS A 144 11.69 1.98 20.20
C LYS A 144 11.38 0.49 20.20
N CYS A 145 11.27 -0.07 19.00
CA CYS A 145 11.10 -1.50 18.81
C CYS A 145 12.47 -2.18 18.70
N ASP A 146 12.95 -2.77 19.80
CA ASP A 146 14.05 -3.73 19.77
C ASP A 146 13.53 -5.17 19.64
N MET A 147 14.43 -6.15 19.46
CA MET A 147 14.06 -7.57 19.32
C MET A 147 13.20 -8.05 20.51
N GLN A 148 13.53 -7.63 21.73
CA GLN A 148 12.81 -8.10 22.92
C GLN A 148 11.42 -7.49 23.02
N ALA A 149 11.28 -6.20 22.72
CA ALA A 149 10.01 -5.47 22.67
C ALA A 149 9.10 -6.03 21.56
N PHE A 150 9.69 -6.41 20.41
CA PHE A 150 8.98 -7.06 19.31
C PHE A 150 8.33 -8.38 19.73
N PHE A 151 9.11 -9.32 20.26
CA PHE A 151 8.58 -10.60 20.73
C PHE A 151 7.68 -10.44 21.96
N ARG A 152 7.98 -9.50 22.86
CA ARG A 152 7.08 -9.18 23.98
C ARG A 152 5.71 -8.72 23.50
N SER A 153 5.66 -7.89 22.45
CA SER A 153 4.41 -7.41 21.86
C SER A 153 3.62 -8.55 21.21
N LEU A 154 4.31 -9.47 20.52
CA LEU A 154 3.71 -10.66 19.93
C LEU A 154 3.10 -11.61 20.98
N GLY A 155 3.74 -11.74 22.15
CA GLY A 155 3.27 -12.60 23.23
C GLY A 155 2.31 -11.94 24.22
N SER A 156 2.01 -10.64 24.06
CA SER A 156 1.16 -9.91 25.00
C SER A 156 -0.33 -10.19 24.77
N PRO A 157 -1.11 -10.52 25.81
CA PRO A 157 -2.54 -10.72 25.66
C PRO A 157 -3.29 -9.40 25.44
N SER A 158 -4.55 -9.49 24.99
CA SER A 158 -5.43 -8.33 24.80
C SER A 158 -5.55 -7.43 26.03
N SER A 159 -5.46 -8.00 27.24
CA SER A 159 -5.47 -7.24 28.51
C SER A 159 -4.26 -6.33 28.71
N LYS A 160 -3.11 -6.65 28.10
CA LYS A 160 -1.89 -5.83 28.07
C LYS A 160 -1.76 -5.05 26.77
N GLY A 161 -2.83 -4.96 25.98
CA GLY A 161 -2.86 -4.26 24.71
C GLY A 161 -2.20 -5.00 23.56
N GLY A 162 -1.93 -6.31 23.66
CA GLY A 162 -1.49 -7.13 22.54
C GLY A 162 -2.66 -7.82 21.82
N GLN A 163 -2.36 -8.83 20.99
CA GLN A 163 -3.36 -9.66 20.31
C GLN A 163 -3.17 -11.16 20.55
N SER A 164 -2.23 -11.52 21.44
CA SER A 164 -2.02 -12.92 21.78
C SER A 164 -3.23 -13.49 22.53
N PRO A 165 -3.68 -14.73 22.26
CA PRO A 165 -4.82 -15.32 22.97
C PRO A 165 -4.56 -15.55 24.47
N TYR A 166 -3.29 -15.75 24.83
CA TYR A 166 -2.80 -15.88 26.21
C TYR A 166 -1.36 -15.33 26.29
N GLU A 167 -0.80 -15.19 27.49
CA GLU A 167 0.53 -14.59 27.66
C GLU A 167 1.66 -15.56 27.28
N ILE A 168 2.53 -15.14 26.35
CA ILE A 168 3.69 -15.90 25.90
C ILE A 168 4.96 -15.14 26.26
N ASN A 169 5.74 -15.68 27.19
CA ASN A 169 7.03 -15.15 27.57
C ASN A 169 8.14 -15.82 26.76
N PHE A 170 8.83 -15.04 25.93
CA PHE A 170 9.97 -15.53 25.15
C PHE A 170 11.24 -15.55 26.00
N VAL A 171 11.77 -16.75 26.24
CA VAL A 171 13.02 -17.00 26.98
C VAL A 171 14.14 -17.27 25.98
N TYR A 172 15.15 -16.41 26.00
CA TYR A 172 16.23 -16.43 25.00
C TYR A 172 17.46 -17.21 25.49
N GLU A 173 17.87 -18.21 24.72
CA GLU A 173 19.08 -19.01 24.99
C GLU A 173 20.22 -18.64 24.01
N ASP A 174 21.46 -18.59 24.53
CA ASP A 174 22.66 -18.19 23.78
C ASP A 174 23.29 -19.32 22.93
N SER A 175 22.69 -20.50 22.90
CA SER A 175 23.33 -21.69 22.32
C SER A 175 23.18 -21.78 20.80
N ALA A 176 24.32 -21.67 20.12
CA ALA A 176 24.54 -21.98 18.71
C ALA A 176 24.63 -23.50 18.44
N THR A 177 23.61 -24.26 18.82
CA THR A 177 23.53 -25.71 18.52
C THR A 177 22.28 -25.99 17.70
N ASP A 178 22.36 -25.60 16.42
CA ASP A 178 21.43 -26.05 15.39
C ASP A 178 22.01 -27.36 14.81
N HIS A 179 21.52 -28.50 15.29
CA HIS A 179 21.58 -29.74 14.52
C HIS A 179 20.36 -29.77 13.59
N VAL A 180 20.38 -28.94 12.56
CA VAL A 180 19.51 -29.09 11.40
C VAL A 180 20.43 -29.25 10.19
N GLN A 181 20.71 -30.50 9.85
CA GLN A 181 21.24 -30.85 8.54
C GLN A 181 20.13 -30.60 7.52
N PHE A 182 20.20 -29.47 6.81
CA PHE A 182 19.64 -29.38 5.47
C PHE A 182 20.56 -30.16 4.55
N THR A 183 20.19 -31.39 4.23
CA THR A 183 20.76 -32.07 3.07
C THR A 183 19.93 -31.70 1.85
N ASP A 184 20.48 -30.79 1.05
CA ASP A 184 20.21 -30.72 -0.39
C ASP A 184 20.51 -32.10 -1.00
N VAL A 185 19.57 -32.65 -1.76
CA VAL A 185 19.82 -33.82 -2.62
C VAL A 185 19.34 -33.51 -4.02
N ASP A 186 20.31 -33.21 -4.89
CA ASP A 186 20.18 -33.31 -6.34
C ASP A 186 20.39 -34.78 -6.78
N SER A 187 19.52 -35.20 -7.72
CA SER A 187 19.74 -36.16 -8.82
C SER A 187 19.86 -37.69 -8.54
N VAL A 188 19.00 -38.51 -9.18
CA VAL A 188 19.26 -39.28 -10.43
C VAL A 188 18.20 -40.41 -10.68
N ASP A 189 17.63 -40.35 -11.89
CA ASP A 189 17.06 -41.35 -12.85
C ASP A 189 15.90 -42.35 -12.60
N ASN A 190 14.91 -42.21 -13.51
CA ASN A 190 14.14 -43.15 -14.37
C ASN A 190 13.67 -44.52 -13.83
N ASP A 191 12.36 -44.79 -13.85
CA ASP A 191 11.68 -45.34 -15.03
C ASP A 191 10.15 -45.52 -14.83
N GLU A 192 9.46 -45.54 -15.97
CA GLU A 192 8.16 -46.16 -16.27
C GLU A 192 6.81 -45.41 -16.10
N ILE A 193 6.02 -45.59 -17.17
CA ILE A 193 4.89 -44.82 -17.69
C ILE A 193 3.55 -45.29 -17.09
N THR A 194 2.65 -44.38 -16.70
CA THR A 194 1.19 -44.56 -16.85
C THR A 194 0.44 -43.21 -16.87
N THR A 195 0.06 -42.81 -18.08
CA THR A 195 -1.14 -42.10 -18.58
C THR A 195 -2.09 -41.35 -17.60
N THR A 196 -2.26 -40.04 -17.80
CA THR A 196 -3.52 -39.23 -17.97
C THR A 196 -3.34 -37.76 -17.48
N PRO A 197 -4.24 -36.82 -17.87
CA PRO A 197 -4.18 -35.81 -18.95
C PRO A 197 -3.55 -34.44 -18.53
N PRO A 198 -3.34 -33.46 -19.44
CA PRO A 198 -2.32 -32.41 -19.25
C PRO A 198 -2.72 -31.34 -18.23
N PRO A 199 -1.84 -30.93 -17.31
CA PRO A 199 -2.05 -29.73 -16.52
C PRO A 199 -1.85 -28.50 -17.42
N ALA A 200 -2.77 -27.55 -17.28
CA ALA A 200 -2.77 -26.27 -17.97
C ALA A 200 -1.38 -25.62 -17.94
N LEU A 201 -0.98 -25.13 -19.11
CA LEU A 201 0.20 -24.32 -19.38
C LEU A 201 0.41 -23.28 -18.26
N ARG A 202 1.26 -23.61 -17.28
CA ARG A 202 1.79 -22.65 -16.30
C ARG A 202 2.61 -21.67 -17.11
N LYS A 203 2.07 -20.47 -17.30
CA LYS A 203 2.79 -19.36 -17.91
C LYS A 203 4.03 -19.13 -17.05
N GLU A 204 5.21 -19.39 -17.59
CA GLU A 204 6.48 -18.94 -17.01
C GLU A 204 6.38 -17.43 -16.76
N GLU A 205 6.35 -17.06 -15.49
CA GLU A 205 6.53 -15.68 -15.08
C GLU A 205 8.02 -15.39 -15.16
N SER A 206 8.38 -14.64 -16.21
CA SER A 206 9.70 -14.03 -16.33
C SER A 206 9.92 -13.05 -15.17
N PRO A 207 11.17 -12.86 -14.72
CA PRO A 207 11.47 -12.11 -13.51
C PRO A 207 10.89 -10.70 -13.57
N CYS A 208 10.05 -10.39 -12.60
CA CYS A 208 9.42 -9.10 -12.35
C CYS A 208 10.45 -8.04 -11.94
N LEU A 209 11.40 -7.69 -12.81
CA LEU A 209 12.40 -6.65 -12.53
C LEU A 209 12.14 -5.33 -13.29
N THR A 210 11.10 -5.23 -14.11
CA THR A 210 10.96 -4.05 -15.00
C THR A 210 9.58 -3.38 -15.03
N SER A 211 8.58 -3.86 -14.29
CA SER A 211 7.22 -3.28 -14.41
C SER A 211 6.97 -2.05 -13.53
N ARG A 212 7.82 -1.76 -12.54
CA ARG A 212 7.64 -0.57 -11.66
C ARG A 212 8.07 0.76 -12.31
N PHE A 213 8.92 0.74 -13.33
CA PHE A 213 9.44 1.97 -13.94
C PHE A 213 8.57 2.54 -15.06
N PHE A 214 7.64 1.76 -15.63
CA PHE A 214 7.02 2.13 -16.91
C PHE A 214 5.63 2.79 -16.81
N LYS A 215 5.01 2.89 -15.62
CA LYS A 215 3.59 3.28 -15.55
C LYS A 215 3.27 4.77 -15.44
N ARG A 216 4.24 5.69 -15.30
CA ARG A 216 3.96 7.14 -15.38
C ARG A 216 5.15 7.96 -15.91
N PRO A 217 5.24 8.24 -17.22
CA PRO A 217 6.32 9.06 -17.78
C PRO A 217 6.07 10.56 -17.57
N LEU A 218 5.63 10.97 -16.37
CA LEU A 218 5.52 12.39 -16.01
C LEU A 218 6.87 13.10 -16.14
N TRP A 219 7.96 12.39 -15.88
CA TRP A 219 9.31 12.89 -16.06
C TRP A 219 9.68 13.10 -17.55
N LEU A 220 9.24 12.23 -18.47
CA LEU A 220 9.45 12.46 -19.92
C LEU A 220 8.67 13.69 -20.40
N GLY A 221 7.44 13.89 -19.90
CA GLY A 221 6.69 15.12 -20.17
C GLY A 221 7.43 16.37 -19.68
N MET A 222 7.99 16.32 -18.47
CA MET A 222 8.78 17.42 -17.91
C MET A 222 10.08 17.69 -18.68
N ILE A 223 10.74 16.64 -19.18
CA ILE A 223 11.94 16.80 -20.03
C ILE A 223 11.56 17.43 -21.37
N LEU A 224 10.49 16.97 -22.01
CA LEU A 224 10.07 17.49 -23.32
C LEU A 224 9.65 18.96 -23.24
N THR A 225 8.97 19.37 -22.16
CA THR A 225 8.63 20.79 -21.95
C THR A 225 9.87 21.64 -21.64
N PHE A 226 10.83 21.11 -20.89
CA PHE A 226 12.09 21.81 -20.63
C PHE A 226 12.93 21.98 -21.90
N LEU A 227 13.03 20.93 -22.72
CA LEU A 227 13.72 20.98 -24.02
C LEU A 227 13.03 21.93 -25.00
N SER A 228 11.70 22.02 -25.00
CA SER A 228 10.99 22.97 -25.88
C SER A 228 11.21 24.42 -25.46
N LEU A 229 11.15 24.73 -24.17
CA LEU A 229 11.38 26.09 -23.67
C LEU A 229 12.83 26.54 -23.86
N THR A 230 13.79 25.65 -23.65
CA THR A 230 15.21 25.96 -23.91
C THR A 230 15.48 26.20 -25.39
N LEU A 231 14.87 25.42 -26.30
CA LEU A 231 14.96 25.66 -27.73
C LEU A 231 14.38 27.04 -28.11
N VAL A 232 13.20 27.39 -27.59
CA VAL A 232 12.58 28.71 -27.84
C VAL A 232 13.47 29.84 -27.33
N PHE A 233 14.10 29.68 -26.17
CA PHE A 233 15.01 30.67 -25.60
C PHE A 233 16.28 30.84 -26.46
N LEU A 234 16.89 29.73 -26.90
CA LEU A 234 18.07 29.76 -27.77
C LEU A 234 17.75 30.36 -29.14
N LEU A 235 16.58 30.05 -29.72
CA LEU A 235 16.10 30.70 -30.94
C LEU A 235 15.91 32.21 -30.73
N GLY A 236 15.33 32.63 -29.60
CA GLY A 236 15.21 34.04 -29.24
C GLY A 236 16.56 34.77 -29.15
N LEU A 237 17.56 34.14 -28.52
CA LEU A 237 18.92 34.68 -28.45
C LEU A 237 19.61 34.74 -29.82
N ALA A 238 19.45 33.71 -30.64
CA ALA A 238 20.00 33.67 -31.99
C ALA A 238 19.38 34.76 -32.89
N ILE A 239 18.06 34.94 -32.82
CA ILE A 239 17.36 36.02 -33.53
C ILE A 239 17.88 37.39 -33.06
N ARG A 240 18.05 37.59 -31.76
CA ARG A 240 18.61 38.84 -31.22
C ARG A 240 20.01 39.11 -31.72
N TRP A 241 20.89 38.11 -31.68
CA TRP A 241 22.26 38.20 -32.16
C TRP A 241 22.31 38.50 -33.68
N CYS A 242 21.46 37.85 -34.48
CA CYS A 242 21.33 38.12 -35.90
C CYS A 242 20.86 39.57 -36.18
N ILE A 243 19.93 40.09 -35.39
CA ILE A 243 19.44 41.47 -35.53
C ILE A 243 20.54 42.47 -35.17
N GLU A 244 21.24 42.27 -34.05
CA GLU A 244 22.34 43.15 -33.61
C GLU A 244 23.46 43.17 -34.66
N ARG A 245 23.87 42.01 -35.16
CA ARG A 245 24.89 41.88 -36.22
C ARG A 245 24.46 42.52 -37.53
N TRP A 246 23.21 42.30 -37.95
CA TRP A 246 22.67 42.94 -39.15
C TRP A 246 22.61 44.46 -39.03
N MET A 247 22.37 44.99 -37.82
CA MET A 247 22.45 46.44 -37.57
C MET A 247 23.88 46.97 -37.64
N GLU A 248 24.87 46.25 -37.12
CA GLU A 248 26.29 46.64 -37.20
C GLU A 248 26.78 46.73 -38.66
N ASP A 249 26.45 45.73 -39.47
CA ASP A 249 26.83 45.69 -40.89
C ASP A 249 26.17 46.83 -41.69
N ASN A 250 24.92 47.20 -41.35
CA ASN A 250 24.21 48.33 -41.98
C ASN A 250 24.60 49.71 -41.42
N ALA A 251 25.09 49.78 -40.18
CA ALA A 251 25.60 51.01 -39.58
C ALA A 251 26.95 51.42 -40.22
N GLY A 252 27.77 50.46 -40.65
CA GLY A 252 28.99 50.71 -41.41
C GLY A 252 28.76 51.34 -42.80
N ALA A 253 27.55 51.23 -43.34
CA ALA A 253 27.18 51.82 -44.63
C ALA A 253 26.54 53.22 -44.52
N SER A 254 26.24 53.71 -43.31
CA SER A 254 25.53 54.98 -43.11
C SER A 254 26.14 55.82 -41.98
N ALA A 255 27.37 56.30 -42.20
CA ALA A 255 27.95 57.38 -41.42
C ALA A 255 27.18 58.70 -41.69
N GLY A 256 26.09 58.93 -40.96
CA GLY A 256 25.42 60.24 -40.95
C GLY A 256 23.93 60.25 -40.56
N SER A 257 23.59 59.92 -39.32
CA SER A 257 22.54 60.59 -38.50
C SER A 257 22.16 59.71 -37.30
N TYR A 258 22.33 60.23 -36.08
CA TYR A 258 21.94 59.55 -34.86
C TYR A 258 20.43 59.67 -34.63
N THR A 259 19.68 58.64 -34.97
CA THR A 259 18.37 58.34 -34.34
C THR A 259 18.34 56.85 -34.02
N PRO A 260 18.09 56.43 -32.77
CA PRO A 260 18.05 55.01 -32.45
C PRO A 260 16.95 54.32 -33.27
N PRO A 261 17.22 53.14 -33.86
CA PRO A 261 16.21 52.43 -34.63
C PRO A 261 15.05 52.03 -33.71
N ILE A 262 13.90 52.67 -33.94
CA ILE A 262 12.63 52.35 -33.29
C ILE A 262 12.32 50.88 -33.61
N GLY A 263 12.53 50.01 -32.62
CA GLY A 263 12.45 48.55 -32.79
C GLY A 263 11.08 48.10 -33.28
N CYS A 264 11.04 47.06 -34.12
CA CYS A 264 9.82 46.52 -34.74
C CYS A 264 8.66 46.31 -33.73
N TYR A 265 8.98 45.91 -32.50
CA TYR A 265 8.02 45.76 -31.40
C TYR A 265 7.24 47.04 -31.05
N SER A 266 7.89 48.21 -31.11
CA SER A 266 7.24 49.49 -30.82
C SER A 266 6.27 49.91 -31.93
N LYS A 267 6.53 49.53 -33.20
CA LYS A 267 5.61 49.77 -34.32
C LYS A 267 4.39 48.86 -34.27
N VAL A 268 4.58 47.58 -33.93
CA VAL A 268 3.48 46.63 -33.76
C VAL A 268 2.62 47.03 -32.55
N GLY A 269 3.26 47.38 -31.43
CA GLY A 269 2.58 47.89 -30.23
C GLY A 269 1.76 49.14 -30.52
N ALA A 270 2.34 50.12 -31.21
CA ALA A 270 1.64 51.35 -31.60
C ALA A 270 0.45 51.08 -32.53
N THR A 271 0.57 50.15 -33.46
CA THR A 271 -0.50 49.78 -34.40
C THR A 271 -1.67 49.08 -33.69
N ILE A 272 -1.36 48.14 -32.78
CA ILE A 272 -2.38 47.45 -31.97
C ILE A 272 -3.08 48.44 -31.05
N GLN A 273 -2.32 49.33 -30.39
CA GLN A 273 -2.88 50.34 -29.51
C GLN A 273 -3.82 51.27 -30.27
N PHE A 274 -3.39 51.81 -31.41
CA PHE A 274 -4.23 52.68 -32.23
C PHE A 274 -5.48 51.96 -32.75
N GLY A 275 -5.34 50.72 -33.24
CA GLY A 275 -6.46 49.90 -33.70
C GLY A 275 -7.48 49.63 -32.58
N SER A 276 -7.01 49.29 -31.38
CA SER A 276 -7.89 49.06 -30.23
C SER A 276 -8.63 50.33 -29.79
N THR A 277 -7.94 51.47 -29.72
CA THR A 277 -8.56 52.76 -29.37
C THR A 277 -9.60 53.16 -30.41
N TRP A 278 -9.32 52.97 -31.70
CA TRP A 278 -10.26 53.25 -32.77
C TRP A 278 -11.52 52.38 -32.70
N LEU A 279 -11.36 51.07 -32.44
CA LEU A 279 -12.50 50.16 -32.30
C LEU A 279 -13.37 50.50 -31.08
N PHE A 280 -12.77 50.71 -29.91
CA PHE A 280 -13.52 51.02 -28.70
C PHE A 280 -14.17 52.41 -28.75
N SER A 281 -13.49 53.41 -29.31
CA SER A 281 -14.09 54.74 -29.49
C SER A 281 -15.27 54.68 -30.46
N ARG A 282 -15.18 53.90 -31.54
CA ARG A 282 -16.27 53.71 -32.50
C ARG A 282 -17.46 52.97 -31.90
N GLN A 283 -17.21 51.92 -31.12
CA GLN A 283 -18.27 51.21 -30.38
C GLN A 283 -18.93 52.12 -29.33
N GLY A 284 -18.13 52.83 -28.54
CA GLY A 284 -18.62 53.79 -27.56
C GLY A 284 -19.46 54.91 -28.20
N ALA A 285 -19.03 55.44 -29.35
CA ALA A 285 -19.78 56.44 -30.09
C ALA A 285 -21.12 55.91 -30.62
N LEU A 286 -21.17 54.64 -31.06
CA LEU A 286 -22.42 54.00 -31.52
C LEU A 286 -23.40 53.80 -30.35
N VAL A 287 -22.90 53.38 -29.18
CA VAL A 287 -23.69 53.25 -27.94
C VAL A 287 -24.21 54.60 -27.46
N ALA A 288 -23.38 55.65 -27.48
CA ALA A 288 -23.79 56.99 -27.08
C ALA A 288 -24.81 57.64 -28.05
N ARG A 289 -24.74 57.31 -29.34
CA ARG A 289 -25.63 57.86 -30.37
C ARG A 289 -27.04 57.25 -30.34
N PHE A 290 -27.16 55.98 -29.94
CA PHE A 290 -28.44 55.26 -29.91
C PHE A 290 -28.69 54.53 -28.57
N PRO A 291 -28.74 55.24 -27.44
CA PRO A 291 -28.74 54.62 -26.11
C PRO A 291 -29.96 53.74 -25.83
N LYS A 292 -31.13 54.10 -26.38
CA LYS A 292 -32.38 53.33 -26.23
C LYS A 292 -32.33 52.00 -27.01
N LEU A 293 -31.80 52.04 -28.24
CA LEU A 293 -31.68 50.86 -29.09
C LEU A 293 -30.67 49.88 -28.50
N THR A 294 -29.52 50.37 -28.03
CA THR A 294 -28.50 49.52 -27.41
C THR A 294 -29.00 48.88 -26.13
N LEU A 295 -29.69 49.63 -25.25
CA LEU A 295 -30.30 49.05 -24.04
C LEU A 295 -31.30 47.95 -24.38
N LEU A 296 -32.18 48.19 -25.36
CA LEU A 296 -33.17 47.21 -25.81
C LEU A 296 -32.51 45.94 -26.32
N ILE A 297 -31.47 46.06 -27.18
CA ILE A 297 -30.73 44.90 -27.70
C ILE A 297 -30.05 44.13 -26.57
N THR A 298 -29.39 44.81 -25.62
CA THR A 298 -28.73 44.14 -24.49
C THR A 298 -29.73 43.46 -23.56
N ALA A 299 -30.91 44.05 -23.34
CA ALA A 299 -31.96 43.45 -22.51
C ALA A 299 -32.57 42.22 -23.18
N ILE A 300 -32.77 42.25 -24.50
CA ILE A 300 -33.21 41.07 -25.26
C ILE A 300 -32.17 39.95 -25.19
N LEU A 301 -30.88 40.26 -25.40
CA LEU A 301 -29.81 39.26 -25.30
C LEU A 301 -29.70 38.66 -23.89
N LEU A 302 -29.82 39.50 -22.86
CA LEU A 302 -29.85 39.05 -21.47
C LEU A 302 -31.05 38.13 -21.23
N GLY A 303 -32.24 38.54 -21.68
CA GLY A 303 -33.46 37.73 -21.56
C GLY A 303 -33.34 36.37 -22.25
N ILE A 304 -32.84 36.33 -23.48
CA ILE A 304 -32.60 35.07 -24.22
C ILE A 304 -31.60 34.18 -23.48
N THR A 305 -30.51 34.75 -22.97
CA THR A 305 -29.49 34.01 -22.22
C THR A 305 -30.04 33.50 -20.88
N CYS A 306 -30.84 34.31 -20.19
CA CYS A 306 -31.53 33.95 -18.95
C CYS A 306 -32.55 32.82 -19.15
N CYS A 307 -33.25 32.77 -20.29
CA CYS A 307 -34.13 31.64 -20.61
C CYS A 307 -33.34 30.31 -20.67
N GLY A 308 -32.08 30.33 -21.13
CA GLY A 308 -31.21 29.16 -21.13
C GLY A 308 -30.94 28.59 -19.72
N PHE A 309 -30.93 29.44 -18.69
CA PHE A 309 -30.73 28.99 -17.31
C PHE A 309 -31.93 28.23 -16.74
N ILE A 310 -33.14 28.38 -17.29
CA ILE A 310 -34.33 27.64 -16.83
C ILE A 310 -34.18 26.14 -17.11
N CYS A 311 -33.44 25.78 -18.17
CA CYS A 311 -33.15 24.38 -18.52
C CYS A 311 -31.88 23.83 -17.83
N PHE A 312 -31.22 24.62 -16.98
CA PHE A 312 -30.01 24.19 -16.30
C PHE A 312 -30.34 23.21 -15.16
N ARG A 313 -29.93 21.96 -15.33
CA ARG A 313 -30.06 20.92 -14.31
C ARG A 313 -28.73 20.75 -13.59
N VAL A 314 -28.72 20.95 -12.28
CA VAL A 314 -27.52 20.70 -11.43
C VAL A 314 -27.42 19.21 -11.13
N THR A 315 -26.30 18.60 -11.50
CA THR A 315 -25.92 17.27 -11.03
C THR A 315 -25.32 17.39 -9.64
N THR A 316 -26.00 16.85 -8.62
CA THR A 316 -25.56 16.91 -7.21
C THR A 316 -24.87 15.62 -6.75
N ASP A 317 -24.93 14.55 -7.55
CA ASP A 317 -24.24 13.31 -7.22
C ASP A 317 -22.73 13.49 -7.44
N PRO A 318 -21.90 13.36 -6.39
CA PRO A 318 -20.45 13.50 -6.54
C PRO A 318 -19.88 12.47 -7.52
N VAL A 319 -20.44 11.26 -7.59
CA VAL A 319 -19.92 10.23 -8.49
C VAL A 319 -20.16 10.61 -9.95
N ASP A 320 -21.33 11.17 -10.29
CA ASP A 320 -21.62 11.67 -11.65
C ASP A 320 -20.74 12.87 -12.02
N LEU A 321 -20.33 13.67 -11.04
CA LEU A 321 -19.48 14.84 -11.26
C LEU A 321 -18.01 14.46 -11.55
N TRP A 322 -17.50 13.45 -10.82
CA TRP A 322 -16.08 13.10 -10.84
C TRP A 322 -15.76 11.86 -11.68
N SER A 323 -16.75 11.18 -12.25
CA SER A 323 -16.52 10.01 -13.11
C SER A 323 -17.32 10.08 -14.40
N ASP A 324 -16.62 9.88 -15.52
CA ASP A 324 -17.25 9.75 -16.83
C ASP A 324 -18.09 8.47 -16.88
N PRO A 325 -19.34 8.51 -17.39
CA PRO A 325 -20.25 7.37 -17.39
C PRO A 325 -19.76 6.18 -18.21
N ASN A 326 -18.91 6.39 -19.22
CA ASN A 326 -18.33 5.34 -20.05
C ASN A 326 -16.93 4.91 -19.55
N SER A 327 -16.47 5.44 -18.42
CA SER A 327 -15.20 5.01 -17.85
C SER A 327 -15.26 3.54 -17.40
N ARG A 328 -14.14 2.84 -17.56
CA ARG A 328 -14.01 1.44 -17.13
C ARG A 328 -14.44 1.24 -15.66
N ALA A 329 -14.00 2.15 -14.78
CA ALA A 329 -14.35 2.11 -13.36
C ALA A 329 -15.86 2.23 -13.10
N ARG A 330 -16.58 3.02 -13.91
CA ARG A 330 -18.06 3.12 -13.85
C ARG A 330 -18.75 1.85 -14.30
N LEU A 331 -18.28 1.24 -15.40
CA LEU A 331 -18.83 -0.01 -15.91
C LEU A 331 -18.62 -1.17 -14.94
N GLU A 332 -17.42 -1.26 -14.36
CA GLU A 332 -17.10 -2.27 -13.33
C GLU A 332 -17.93 -2.05 -12.06
N LYS A 333 -18.11 -0.79 -11.62
CA LYS A 333 -18.98 -0.46 -10.49
C LYS A 333 -20.44 -0.80 -10.77
N ALA A 334 -20.96 -0.47 -11.95
CA ALA A 334 -22.34 -0.80 -12.31
C ALA A 334 -22.58 -2.31 -12.36
N TYR A 335 -21.64 -3.06 -12.94
CA TYR A 335 -21.66 -4.53 -12.93
C TYR A 335 -21.64 -5.08 -11.50
N PHE A 336 -20.79 -4.53 -10.63
CA PHE A 336 -20.71 -4.94 -9.23
C PHE A 336 -22.00 -4.65 -8.47
N ASP A 337 -22.53 -3.42 -8.58
CA ASP A 337 -23.75 -3.01 -7.88
C ASP A 337 -24.97 -3.84 -8.34
N GLU A 338 -25.01 -4.30 -9.60
CA GLU A 338 -26.06 -5.21 -10.13
C GLU A 338 -25.97 -6.64 -9.54
N HIS A 339 -24.76 -7.18 -9.39
CA HIS A 339 -24.56 -8.58 -8.98
C HIS A 339 -24.52 -8.75 -7.46
N PHE A 340 -24.05 -7.74 -6.73
CA PHE A 340 -23.78 -7.83 -5.29
C PHE A 340 -24.65 -6.87 -4.46
N GLY A 341 -25.42 -5.99 -5.10
CA GLY A 341 -26.19 -4.94 -4.43
C GLY A 341 -25.33 -3.73 -4.05
N LEU A 342 -25.98 -2.66 -3.58
CA LEU A 342 -25.30 -1.44 -3.17
C LEU A 342 -24.43 -1.68 -1.93
N VAL A 343 -23.20 -1.16 -1.97
CA VAL A 343 -22.29 -1.18 -0.82
C VAL A 343 -22.94 -0.47 0.38
N TYR A 344 -22.95 -1.14 1.54
CA TYR A 344 -23.44 -0.57 2.80
C TYR A 344 -22.70 0.75 3.13
N GLN A 345 -23.45 1.85 3.30
CA GLN A 345 -22.90 3.11 3.79
C GLN A 345 -22.52 2.95 5.27
N SER A 346 -21.22 3.10 5.56
CA SER A 346 -20.68 3.06 6.91
C SER A 346 -20.82 4.45 7.55
N SER A 347 -21.82 4.62 8.42
CA SER A 347 -21.96 5.81 9.26
C SER A 347 -21.08 5.65 10.50
N PHE A 348 -19.87 6.20 10.48
CA PHE A 348 -18.98 6.20 11.64
C PHE A 348 -19.28 7.41 12.53
N SER A 349 -19.89 7.18 13.70
CA SER A 349 -20.09 8.22 14.72
C SER A 349 -18.96 8.15 15.74
N SER A 350 -18.08 9.14 15.75
CA SER A 350 -17.01 9.27 16.75
C SER A 350 -17.53 10.12 17.92
N LEU A 351 -17.76 9.48 19.08
CA LEU A 351 -18.02 10.16 20.35
C LEU A 351 -16.68 10.56 20.97
N PHE A 352 -16.30 11.83 20.82
CA PHE A 352 -15.15 12.40 21.51
C PHE A 352 -15.54 12.75 22.96
N PHE A 353 -15.13 11.93 23.92
CA PHE A 353 -15.30 12.22 25.35
C PHE A 353 -14.36 13.35 25.76
N GLN A 354 -14.90 14.56 25.84
CA GLN A 354 -14.19 15.70 26.43
C GLN A 354 -14.38 15.68 27.95
N ASN A 355 -13.52 14.92 28.64
CA ASN A 355 -13.41 14.94 30.10
C ASN A 355 -11.93 15.10 30.47
N LEU A 356 -11.48 16.35 30.60
CA LEU A 356 -10.35 16.74 31.47
C LEU A 356 -10.15 18.26 31.37
N LEU A 357 -10.86 19.01 32.21
CA LEU A 357 -10.43 20.28 32.79
C LEU A 357 -11.32 20.55 34.02
N ILE A 358 -11.08 19.75 35.07
CA ILE A 358 -11.31 20.13 36.46
C ILE A 358 -9.94 20.00 37.13
N SER A 359 -9.19 21.09 37.17
CA SER A 359 -8.50 21.59 38.36
C SER A 359 -8.01 23.01 38.12
#